data_AF-A0A952JMD4-F1
#
_entry.id   AF-A0A952JMD4-F1
#
_cell.length_a   1.000
_cell.length_b   1.000
_cell.length_c   1.000
_cell.angle_alpha   90.00
_cell.angle_beta   90.00
_cell.angle_gamma   90.00
#
_symmetry.space_group_name_H-M   'P 1'
#
loop_
_entity.id
_entity.type
_entity.pdbx_description
1 polymer ?
#
loop_
_entity_poly.entity_id
_entity_poly.type
_entity_poly.pdbx_seq_one_letter_code
_entity_poly.pdbx_strand_id
1 'polypeptide(L)'
;MFIASFALVTSKHNSSFGAVCNEPVQRNEAVEIMREINAIALGKGILLDEKVIENTFKTAMTFPFDTPSSMQLDIHSKKQSSELDLLGGSIIQFGKELNIDTPITTTIYNEIKSIIHS
;
A
#
# COMPACT_ATOMS: atom_id res chain seq x y z
N MET A 1 -4.77 7.07 -0.06
CA MET A 1 -4.82 5.91 0.86
C MET A 1 -5.08 4.59 0.13
N PHE A 2 -6.27 4.37 -0.45
CA PHE A 2 -6.63 3.12 -1.16
C PHE A 2 -5.54 2.61 -2.11
N ILE A 3 -5.18 3.41 -3.12
CA ILE A 3 -4.21 3.03 -4.17
C ILE A 3 -2.89 2.57 -3.55
N ALA A 4 -2.25 3.39 -2.72
CA ALA A 4 -0.94 3.07 -2.14
C ALA A 4 -0.98 1.78 -1.31
N SER A 5 -1.95 1.65 -0.39
CA SER A 5 -2.05 0.47 0.49
C SER A 5 -2.27 -0.84 -0.29
N PHE A 6 -3.23 -0.86 -1.23
CA PHE A 6 -3.53 -2.07 -1.99
C PHE A 6 -2.46 -2.37 -3.03
N ALA A 7 -1.88 -1.36 -3.68
CA ALA A 7 -0.78 -1.55 -4.62
C ALA A 7 0.40 -2.22 -3.93
N LEU A 8 0.88 -1.68 -2.80
CA LEU A 8 2.02 -2.23 -2.07
C LEU A 8 1.81 -3.69 -1.64
N VAL A 9 0.67 -4.00 -1.03
CA VAL A 9 0.42 -5.37 -0.53
C VAL A 9 0.21 -6.36 -1.68
N THR A 10 -0.58 -6.01 -2.70
CA THR A 10 -0.75 -6.91 -3.86
C THR A 10 0.56 -7.14 -4.61
N SER A 11 1.40 -6.12 -4.75
CA SER A 11 2.72 -6.23 -5.38
C SER A 11 3.66 -7.13 -4.61
N LYS A 12 3.73 -7.01 -3.28
CA LYS A 12 4.55 -7.88 -2.42
C LYS A 12 4.14 -9.34 -2.55
N HIS A 13 2.84 -9.63 -2.44
CA HIS A 13 2.33 -11.00 -2.39
C HIS A 13 2.00 -11.60 -3.75
N ASN A 14 2.15 -10.83 -4.83
CA ASN A 14 1.66 -11.20 -6.16
C ASN A 14 0.18 -11.62 -6.14
N SER A 15 -0.65 -10.85 -5.42
CA SER A 15 -2.03 -11.22 -5.07
C SER A 15 -3.07 -10.24 -5.62
N SER A 16 -4.34 -10.45 -5.28
CA SER A 16 -5.49 -9.66 -5.72
C SER A 16 -6.10 -8.82 -4.59
N PHE A 17 -7.02 -7.91 -4.93
CA PHE A 17 -7.79 -7.13 -3.96
C PHE A 17 -8.60 -8.03 -3.01
N GLY A 18 -9.18 -9.12 -3.54
CA GLY A 18 -9.88 -10.12 -2.74
C GLY A 18 -8.97 -10.78 -1.71
N ALA A 19 -7.75 -11.16 -2.11
CA ALA A 19 -6.77 -11.73 -1.20
C ALA A 19 -6.39 -10.75 -0.08
N VAL A 20 -6.13 -9.48 -0.41
CA VAL A 20 -5.84 -8.43 0.60
C VAL A 20 -7.00 -8.26 1.60
N CYS A 21 -8.24 -8.47 1.17
CA CYS A 21 -9.41 -8.37 2.05
C CYS A 21 -9.60 -9.59 2.97
N ASN A 22 -9.17 -10.78 2.55
CA ASN A 22 -9.51 -12.06 3.19
C ASN A 22 -8.32 -12.73 3.90
N GLU A 23 -7.10 -12.53 3.42
CA GLU A 23 -5.89 -13.10 4.03
C GLU A 23 -5.44 -12.26 5.23
N PRO A 24 -5.38 -12.83 6.47
CA PRO A 24 -5.13 -12.05 7.68
C PRO A 24 -3.82 -11.25 7.62
N VAL A 25 -2.76 -11.83 7.06
CA VAL A 25 -1.45 -11.18 6.94
C VAL A 25 -1.52 -9.98 6.00
N GLN A 26 -2.07 -10.16 4.79
CA GLN A 26 -2.18 -9.10 3.78
C GLN A 26 -3.10 -7.98 4.26
N ARG A 27 -4.22 -8.36 4.90
CA ARG A 27 -5.16 -7.41 5.48
C ARG A 27 -4.51 -6.56 6.56
N ASN A 28 -3.72 -7.17 7.44
CA ASN A 28 -3.02 -6.46 8.49
C ASN A 28 -1.97 -5.49 7.93
N GLU A 29 -1.16 -5.93 6.96
CA GLU A 29 -0.20 -5.05 6.28
C GLU A 29 -0.88 -3.84 5.63
N ALA A 30 -2.01 -4.06 4.95
CA ALA A 30 -2.78 -2.97 4.35
C ALA A 30 -3.31 -1.99 5.41
N VAL A 31 -3.82 -2.48 6.53
CA VAL A 31 -4.27 -1.64 7.66
C VAL A 31 -3.13 -0.82 8.24
N GLU A 32 -1.96 -1.42 8.46
CA GLU A 32 -0.81 -0.70 9.02
C GLU A 32 -0.29 0.38 8.06
N ILE A 33 -0.19 0.10 6.75
CA ILE A 33 0.13 1.13 5.76
C ILE A 33 -0.91 2.27 5.80
N MET A 34 -2.20 1.95 5.90
CA MET A 34 -3.24 2.98 6.01
C MET A 34 -3.10 3.82 7.28
N ARG A 35 -2.68 3.22 8.40
CA ARG A 35 -2.40 3.94 9.66
C ARG A 35 -1.20 4.86 9.53
N GLU A 36 -0.12 4.42 8.88
CA GLU A 36 1.04 5.25 8.55
C GLU A 36 0.63 6.46 7.70
N ILE A 37 -0.16 6.24 6.64
CA ILE A 37 -0.70 7.31 5.80
C ILE A 37 -1.58 8.28 6.60
N ASN A 38 -2.43 7.76 7.51
CA ASN A 38 -3.30 8.59 8.34
C ASN A 38 -2.51 9.45 9.33
N ALA A 39 -1.46 8.89 9.95
CA ALA A 39 -0.56 9.64 10.82
C ALA A 39 0.15 10.77 10.06
N ILE A 40 0.63 10.49 8.84
CA ILE A 40 1.22 11.50 7.95
C ILE A 40 0.20 12.59 7.59
N ALA A 41 -1.03 12.20 7.23
CA ALA A 41 -2.08 13.16 6.89
C ALA A 41 -2.39 14.09 8.07
N LEU A 42 -2.52 13.53 9.28
CA LEU A 42 -2.72 14.30 10.51
C LEU A 42 -1.55 15.25 10.78
N GLY A 43 -0.30 14.79 10.60
CA GLY A 43 0.90 15.62 10.73
C GLY A 43 0.96 16.78 9.72
N LYS A 44 0.28 16.67 8.58
CA LYS A 44 0.09 17.75 7.59
C LYS A 44 -1.17 18.59 7.83
N GLY A 45 -1.89 18.39 8.94
CA GLY A 45 -3.13 19.10 9.26
C GLY A 45 -4.34 18.65 8.42
N ILE A 46 -4.26 17.48 7.78
CA ILE A 46 -5.34 16.90 6.98
C ILE A 46 -6.06 15.86 7.84
N LEU A 47 -7.31 16.15 8.19
CA LEU A 47 -8.17 15.22 8.91
C LEU A 47 -8.88 14.29 7.92
N LEU A 48 -8.57 13.00 8.00
CA LEU A 48 -9.29 11.96 7.27
C LEU A 48 -10.49 11.48 8.09
N ASP A 49 -11.49 10.93 7.40
CA ASP A 49 -12.68 10.34 8.02
C ASP A 49 -12.30 9.21 9.00
N GLU A 50 -12.96 9.10 10.16
CA GLU A 50 -12.64 8.07 11.16
C GLU A 50 -12.83 6.64 10.63
N LYS A 51 -13.74 6.47 9.67
CA LYS A 51 -14.03 5.19 8.99
C LYS A 51 -13.25 5.05 7.69
N VAL A 52 -12.25 5.88 7.44
CA VAL A 52 -11.55 5.88 6.15
C VAL A 52 -10.91 4.52 5.83
N ILE A 53 -10.40 3.80 6.83
CA ILE A 53 -9.87 2.42 6.66
C ILE A 53 -11.01 1.46 6.28
N GLU A 54 -12.11 1.48 7.02
CA GLU A 54 -13.29 0.63 6.75
C GLU A 54 -13.85 0.90 5.34
N ASN A 55 -14.00 2.18 4.97
CA ASN A 55 -14.48 2.61 3.67
C ASN A 55 -13.52 2.21 2.54
N THR A 56 -12.21 2.18 2.82
CA THR A 56 -11.20 1.69 1.87
C THR A 56 -11.39 0.21 1.57
N PHE A 57 -11.62 -0.63 2.58
CA PHE A 57 -11.94 -2.05 2.37
C PHE A 57 -13.31 -2.25 1.70
N LYS A 58 -14.33 -1.47 2.06
CA LYS A 58 -15.63 -1.51 1.36
C LYS A 58 -15.48 -1.21 -0.12
N THR A 59 -14.64 -0.22 -0.45
CA THR A 59 -14.31 0.10 -1.84
C THR A 59 -13.59 -1.06 -2.53
N ALA A 60 -12.63 -1.71 -1.84
CA ALA A 60 -11.93 -2.87 -2.42
C ALA A 60 -12.87 -4.03 -2.76
N MET A 61 -13.86 -4.28 -1.90
CA MET A 61 -14.84 -5.36 -2.09
C MET A 61 -15.84 -5.12 -3.23
N THR A 62 -15.88 -3.93 -3.85
CA THR A 62 -16.71 -3.71 -5.05
C THR A 62 -16.06 -4.24 -6.33
N PHE A 63 -14.75 -4.50 -6.30
CA PHE A 63 -14.02 -5.10 -7.41
C PHE A 63 -14.13 -6.64 -7.38
N PRO A 64 -14.04 -7.32 -8.53
CA PRO A 64 -13.92 -8.78 -8.57
C PRO A 64 -12.79 -9.29 -7.67
N PHE A 65 -12.96 -10.46 -7.05
CA PHE A 65 -11.99 -11.02 -6.11
C PHE A 65 -10.58 -11.11 -6.69
N ASP A 66 -10.46 -11.57 -7.94
CA ASP A 66 -9.18 -11.79 -8.62
C ASP A 66 -8.54 -10.51 -9.19
N THR A 67 -9.10 -9.33 -8.91
CA THR A 67 -8.58 -8.06 -9.44
C THR A 67 -7.16 -7.77 -8.94
N PRO A 68 -6.15 -7.73 -9.82
CA PRO A 68 -4.81 -7.28 -9.44
C PRO A 68 -4.73 -5.75 -9.36
N SER A 69 -3.69 -5.22 -8.70
CA SER A 69 -3.32 -3.81 -8.89
C SER A 69 -2.46 -3.64 -10.15
N SER A 70 -2.51 -2.45 -10.77
CA SER A 70 -1.63 -2.14 -11.90
C SER A 70 -0.15 -2.27 -11.51
N MET A 71 0.22 -1.79 -10.32
CA MET A 71 1.60 -1.88 -9.83
C MET A 71 2.05 -3.33 -9.64
N GLN A 72 1.17 -4.21 -9.15
CA GLN A 72 1.46 -5.65 -9.06
C GLN A 72 1.75 -6.24 -10.45
N LEU A 73 0.92 -5.92 -11.45
CA LEU A 73 1.15 -6.38 -12.83
C LEU A 73 2.48 -5.86 -13.39
N ASP A 74 2.80 -4.58 -13.16
CA ASP A 74 4.02 -3.97 -13.67
C ASP A 74 5.29 -4.61 -13.08
N ILE A 75 5.30 -4.86 -11.77
CA ILE A 75 6.42 -5.49 -11.06
C ILE A 75 6.61 -6.95 -11.52
N HIS A 76 5.53 -7.73 -11.54
CA HIS A 76 5.61 -9.16 -11.88
C HIS A 76 5.74 -9.41 -13.39
N SER A 77 5.48 -8.40 -14.22
CA SER A 77 5.80 -8.43 -15.67
C SER A 77 7.18 -7.84 -15.99
N LYS A 78 8.00 -7.53 -14.98
CA LYS A 78 9.35 -6.93 -15.11
C LYS A 78 9.38 -5.66 -15.97
N LYS A 79 8.36 -4.80 -15.85
CA LYS A 79 8.41 -3.48 -16.50
C LYS A 79 9.51 -2.62 -15.85
N GLN A 80 10.18 -1.82 -16.68
CA GLN A 80 11.25 -0.91 -16.22
C GLN A 80 10.73 0.22 -15.32
N SER A 81 9.45 0.58 -15.43
CA SER A 81 8.82 1.63 -14.62
C SER A 81 7.66 1.06 -13.82
N SER A 82 7.66 1.30 -12.51
CA SER A 82 6.53 1.03 -11.62
C SER A 82 6.25 2.25 -10.75
N GLU A 83 5.04 2.32 -10.20
CA GLU A 83 4.62 3.39 -9.29
C GLU A 83 5.20 3.22 -7.86
N LEU A 84 6.15 2.31 -7.64
CA LEU A 84 6.67 1.98 -6.31
C LEU A 84 7.26 3.20 -5.59
N ASP A 85 8.07 4.01 -6.28
CA ASP A 85 8.65 5.23 -5.70
C ASP A 85 7.59 6.30 -5.48
N LEU A 86 6.60 6.40 -6.38
CA LEU A 86 5.49 7.34 -6.26
C LEU A 86 4.60 7.02 -5.06
N LEU A 87 4.34 5.74 -4.79
CA LEU A 87 3.43 5.30 -3.74
C LEU A 87 4.18 5.02 -2.43
N GLY A 88 5.04 4.00 -2.41
CA GLY A 88 5.79 3.62 -1.21
C GLY A 88 6.89 4.62 -0.85
N GLY A 89 7.64 5.10 -1.86
CA GLY A 89 8.69 6.09 -1.65
C GLY A 89 8.16 7.40 -1.05
N SER A 90 7.03 7.90 -1.55
CA SER A 90 6.39 9.11 -1.00
C SER A 90 5.94 8.96 0.45
N ILE A 91 5.38 7.81 0.83
CA ILE A 91 4.99 7.56 2.24
C ILE A 91 6.21 7.63 3.14
N ILE A 92 7.29 6.94 2.77
CA ILE A 92 8.56 6.92 3.53
C ILE A 92 9.15 8.34 3.62
N GLN A 93 9.14 9.08 2.51
CA GLN A 93 9.65 10.44 2.45
C GLN A 93 8.85 11.39 3.36
N PHE A 94 7.52 11.36 3.28
CA PHE A 94 6.67 12.20 4.14
C PHE A 94 6.76 11.80 5.62
N GLY A 95 6.89 10.50 5.92
CA GLY A 95 7.17 10.03 7.28
C GLY A 95 8.44 10.68 7.84
N LYS A 96 9.54 10.63 7.09
CA LYS A 96 10.81 11.27 7.48
C LYS A 96 10.68 12.78 7.69
N GLU A 97 10.02 13.49 6.78
CA GLU A 97 9.82 14.94 6.88
C GLU A 97 9.06 15.36 8.14
N LEU A 98 8.17 14.51 8.63
CA LEU A 98 7.30 14.78 9.78
C LEU A 98 7.76 14.06 11.07
N ASN A 99 8.90 13.36 11.04
CA ASN A 99 9.34 12.47 12.12
C ASN A 99 8.28 11.43 12.53
N ILE A 100 7.63 10.82 11.55
CA ILE A 100 6.64 9.75 11.72
C ILE A 100 7.22 8.46 11.14
N ASP A 101 7.24 7.42 11.96
CA ASP A 101 7.75 6.11 11.55
C ASP A 101 6.82 5.46 10.52
N THR A 102 7.44 4.86 9.48
CA THR A 102 6.75 4.12 8.41
C THR A 102 7.34 2.71 8.21
N PRO A 103 7.43 1.89 9.28
CA PRO A 103 8.17 0.63 9.26
C PRO A 103 7.58 -0.40 8.30
N ILE A 104 6.25 -0.48 8.18
CA ILE A 104 5.59 -1.46 7.32
C ILE A 104 5.77 -1.07 5.86
N THR A 105 5.52 0.20 5.52
CA THR A 105 5.76 0.66 4.15
C THR A 105 7.24 0.52 3.76
N THR A 106 8.17 0.85 4.66
CA THR A 106 9.62 0.70 4.41
C THR A 106 10.00 -0.75 4.14
N THR A 107 9.48 -1.68 4.93
CA THR A 107 9.76 -3.12 4.78
C THR A 107 9.25 -3.63 3.43
N ILE A 108 7.98 -3.37 3.12
CA ILE A 108 7.35 -3.81 1.87
C ILE A 108 8.01 -3.18 0.65
N TYR A 109 8.36 -1.89 0.72
CA TYR A 109 9.07 -1.19 -0.35
C TYR A 109 10.43 -1.84 -0.65
N ASN A 110 11.19 -2.22 0.37
CA ASN A 110 12.48 -2.89 0.20
C ASN A 110 12.32 -4.30 -0.38
N GLU A 111 11.34 -5.08 0.11
CA GLU A 111 11.04 -6.41 -0.43
C GLU A 111 10.67 -6.34 -1.93
N ILE A 112 9.81 -5.39 -2.31
CA ILE A 112 9.44 -5.20 -3.71
C ILE A 112 10.64 -4.77 -4.56
N LYS A 113 11.50 -3.88 -4.03
CA LYS A 113 12.75 -3.53 -4.73
C LYS A 113 13.61 -4.76 -4.99
N SER A 114 13.70 -5.70 -4.04
CA SER A 114 14.43 -6.95 -4.26
C SER A 114 13.83 -7.81 -5.37
N ILE A 115 12.50 -7.82 -5.54
CA ILE A 115 11.82 -8.52 -6.65
C ILE A 115 12.20 -7.90 -8.01
N ILE A 116 12.20 -6.56 -8.09
CA ILE A 116 12.50 -5.84 -9.35
C ILE A 116 13.95 -6.07 -9.80
N HIS A 117 14.88 -6.22 -8.85
CA HIS A 117 16.31 -6.42 -9.14
C HIS A 117 16.73 -7.90 -9.19
N SER A 118 15.77 -8.84 -9.15
CA SER A 118 16.00 -10.30 -9.28
C SER A 118 15.72 -10.86 -10.68
#